data_AF-A8W2J3-F1
#
_entry.id   AF-A8W2J3-F1
#
_cell.length_a   1.000
_cell.length_b   1.000
_cell.length_c   1.000
_cell.angle_alpha   90.00
_cell.angle_beta   90.00
_cell.angle_gamma   90.00
#
_symmetry.space_group_name_H-M   'P 1'
#
loop_
_entity.id
_entity.type
_entity.pdbx_description
1 polymer ?
#
loop_
_entity_poly.entity_id
_entity_poly.type
_entity_poly.pdbx_seq_one_letter_code
_entity_poly.pdbx_strand_id
1 'polypeptide(L)'
;GSAVSRELIEIGCEDKTLAFKMNGYISNANYSVKECIFLLFINHRLVESTSLRKAIETVYAAYLPKNTHPFLYLRLCYQDLLAPLGRWLDPQQV
;
A
#
# COMPACT_ATOMS: atom_id res chain seq x y z
N GLY A 1 14.70 -5.39 10.03
CA GLY A 1 13.50 -5.55 10.89
C GLY A 1 13.17 -4.26 11.62
N SER A 2 13.80 -4.00 12.76
CA SER A 2 13.48 -2.87 13.65
C SER A 2 13.59 -1.47 12.99
N ALA A 3 14.59 -1.25 12.13
CA ALA A 3 14.82 0.06 11.51
C ALA A 3 13.69 0.52 10.58
N VAL A 4 13.09 -0.36 9.77
CA VAL A 4 12.00 0.04 8.86
C VAL A 4 10.73 0.40 9.64
N SER A 5 10.42 -0.35 10.71
CA SER A 5 9.17 -0.18 11.46
C SER A 5 8.99 1.20 12.09
N ARG A 6 10.09 1.90 12.40
CA ARG A 6 10.06 3.25 13.00
C ARG A 6 9.82 4.35 11.98
N GLU A 7 10.12 4.07 10.71
CA GLU A 7 10.04 5.03 9.61
C GLU A 7 8.78 4.83 8.75
N LEU A 8 7.89 3.91 9.15
CA LEU A 8 6.63 3.66 8.45
C LEU A 8 5.59 4.72 8.80
N ILE A 9 4.98 5.26 7.75
CA ILE A 9 3.84 6.16 7.82
C ILE A 9 2.62 5.39 7.33
N GLU A 10 1.56 5.39 8.13
CA GLU A 10 0.27 4.84 7.73
C GLU A 10 -0.38 5.74 6.68
N ILE A 11 -0.93 5.13 5.64
CA ILE A 11 -1.71 5.80 4.62
C ILE A 11 -3.07 5.14 4.45
N GLY A 12 -4.08 5.98 4.22
CA GLY A 12 -5.45 5.57 3.97
C GLY A 12 -6.09 6.48 2.93
N CYS A 13 -6.80 5.90 1.98
CA CYS A 13 -7.60 6.62 0.99
C CYS A 13 -8.87 5.83 0.70
N GLU A 14 -10.00 6.51 0.63
CA GLU A 14 -11.27 5.91 0.22
C GLU A 14 -11.90 6.84 -0.82
N ASP A 15 -12.28 6.26 -1.96
CA ASP A 15 -12.97 6.98 -3.01
C ASP A 15 -14.28 6.28 -3.33
N LYS A 16 -15.39 6.98 -3.04
CA LYS A 16 -16.74 6.48 -3.28
C LYS A 16 -17.11 6.48 -4.76
N THR A 17 -16.52 7.37 -5.56
CA THR A 17 -16.80 7.45 -7.00
C THR A 17 -16.17 6.29 -7.76
N LEU A 18 -14.95 5.92 -7.35
CA LEU A 18 -14.21 4.78 -7.89
C LEU A 18 -14.46 3.48 -7.11
N ALA A 19 -15.30 3.54 -6.06
CA ALA A 19 -15.70 2.41 -5.21
C ALA A 19 -14.50 1.57 -4.71
N PHE A 20 -13.46 2.23 -4.20
CA PHE A 20 -12.31 1.54 -3.63
C PHE A 20 -11.87 2.13 -2.29
N LYS A 21 -11.24 1.27 -1.49
CA LYS A 21 -10.54 1.63 -0.27
C LYS A 21 -9.11 1.12 -0.34
N MET A 22 -8.17 1.99 0.01
CA MET A 22 -6.75 1.71 0.09
C MET A 22 -6.25 1.98 1.50
N ASN A 23 -5.52 1.03 2.06
CA ASN A 23 -4.81 1.17 3.33
C ASN A 23 -3.39 0.63 3.15
N GLY A 24 -2.43 1.17 3.88
CA GLY A 24 -1.06 0.73 3.75
C GLY A 24 -0.07 1.42 4.66
N TYR A 25 1.18 1.03 4.52
CA TYR A 25 2.33 1.66 5.16
C TYR A 25 3.37 1.97 4.11
N ILE A 26 3.94 3.17 4.19
CA ILE A 26 5.02 3.61 3.33
C ILE A 26 6.19 4.08 4.18
N SER A 27 7.41 3.85 3.73
CA SER A 27 8.58 4.41 4.40
C SER A 27 8.70 5.90 4.13
N ASN A 28 9.03 6.68 5.15
CA ASN A 28 9.37 8.08 4.99
C ASN A 28 10.70 8.29 4.22
N ALA A 29 11.08 9.56 3.99
CA ALA A 29 12.29 9.91 3.24
C ALA A 29 13.62 9.60 3.98
N ASN A 30 13.57 9.26 5.28
CA ASN A 30 14.77 8.90 6.05
C ASN A 30 15.15 7.43 5.88
N TYR A 31 14.25 6.60 5.35
CA TYR A 31 14.50 5.20 5.07
C TYR A 31 14.83 5.01 3.59
N SER A 32 15.95 4.34 3.32
CA SER A 32 16.42 4.08 1.97
C SER A 32 17.11 2.72 1.90
N VAL A 33 16.73 1.89 0.91
CA VAL A 33 17.34 0.58 0.66
C VAL A 33 17.82 0.44 -0.78
N LYS A 34 18.67 -0.56 -1.04
CA LYS A 34 19.24 -0.81 -2.38
C LYS A 34 18.23 -1.36 -3.37
N GLU A 35 17.18 -2.04 -2.90
CA GLU A 35 16.16 -2.65 -3.74
C GLU A 35 14.77 -2.20 -3.28
N CYS A 36 13.90 -1.90 -4.24
CA CYS A 36 12.53 -1.48 -3.98
C CYS A 36 11.70 -2.66 -3.45
N ILE A 37 11.29 -2.57 -2.19
CA ILE A 37 10.37 -3.54 -1.59
C ILE A 37 8.96 -2.98 -1.71
N PHE A 38 8.17 -3.57 -2.61
CA PHE A 38 6.79 -3.16 -2.88
C PHE A 38 5.86 -4.36 -2.77
N LEU A 39 5.11 -4.39 -1.66
CA LEU A 39 4.08 -5.38 -1.40
C LEU A 39 2.72 -4.78 -1.76
N LEU A 40 2.09 -5.31 -2.80
CA LEU A 40 0.79 -4.85 -3.27
C LEU A 40 -0.23 -5.96 -3.14
N PHE A 41 -1.27 -5.71 -2.34
CA PHE A 41 -2.41 -6.59 -2.22
C PHE A 41 -3.60 -5.96 -2.92
N ILE A 42 -4.24 -6.71 -3.82
CA ILE A 42 -5.51 -6.34 -4.44
C ILE A 42 -6.53 -7.41 -4.06
N ASN A 43 -7.51 -7.02 -3.24
CA ASN A 43 -8.53 -7.91 -2.65
C ASN A 43 -7.90 -9.14 -2.01
N HIS A 44 -6.96 -8.90 -1.08
CA HIS A 44 -6.24 -9.92 -0.32
C HIS A 44 -5.29 -10.81 -1.13
N ARG A 45 -5.18 -10.63 -2.45
CA ARG A 45 -4.19 -11.35 -3.27
C ARG A 45 -2.93 -10.52 -3.43
N LEU A 46 -1.78 -11.12 -3.23
CA LEU A 46 -0.49 -10.50 -3.55
C LEU A 46 -0.37 -10.41 -5.07
N VAL A 47 -0.18 -9.20 -5.58
CA VAL A 47 -0.10 -8.89 -7.01
C VAL A 47 1.19 -8.11 -7.26
N GLU A 48 1.88 -8.43 -8.34
CA GLU A 48 2.99 -7.61 -8.83
C GLU A 48 2.50 -6.66 -9.92
N SER A 49 2.82 -5.37 -9.81
CA SER A 49 2.49 -4.36 -10.80
C SER A 49 3.71 -3.50 -11.11
N THR A 50 4.25 -3.66 -12.32
CA THR A 50 5.42 -2.90 -12.79
C THR A 50 5.07 -1.43 -13.06
N SER A 51 3.84 -1.15 -13.49
CA SER A 51 3.36 0.22 -13.71
C SER A 51 3.27 1.00 -12.40
N LEU A 52 2.64 0.43 -11.37
CA LEU A 52 2.55 1.07 -10.05
C LEU A 52 3.93 1.23 -9.40
N ARG A 53 4.78 0.19 -9.49
CA ARG A 53 6.16 0.26 -8.99
C ARG A 53 6.91 1.45 -9.58
N LYS A 54 6.90 1.58 -10.92
CA LYS A 54 7.58 2.69 -11.62
C LYS A 54 6.99 4.06 -11.26
N ALA A 55 5.66 4.16 -11.13
CA ALA A 55 5.01 5.41 -10.75
C ALA A 55 5.43 5.86 -9.35
N ILE A 56 5.47 4.93 -8.39
CA ILE A 56 5.94 5.20 -7.02
C ILE A 56 7.42 5.59 -7.01
N GLU A 57 8.28 4.84 -7.72
CA GLU A 57 9.71 5.17 -7.82
C GLU A 57 9.93 6.57 -8.39
N THR A 58 9.12 6.97 -9.37
CA THR A 58 9.17 8.32 -9.96
C THR A 58 8.81 9.39 -8.92
N VAL A 59 7.80 9.16 -8.09
CA VAL A 59 7.42 10.10 -7.01
C VAL A 59 8.53 10.19 -5.96
N TYR A 60 9.09 9.05 -5.55
CA TYR A 60 10.14 9.00 -4.52
C TYR A 60 11.51 9.48 -4.99
N ALA A 61 11.78 9.50 -6.29
CA ALA A 61 13.04 9.99 -6.85
C ALA A 61 13.36 11.45 -6.49
N ALA A 62 12.34 12.26 -6.18
CA ALA A 62 12.52 13.64 -5.72
C ALA A 62 12.92 13.75 -4.23
N TYR A 63 12.68 12.70 -3.43
CA TYR A 63 12.84 12.73 -1.97
C TYR A 63 13.98 11.85 -1.48
N LEU A 64 14.33 10.79 -2.23
CA LEU A 64 15.35 9.83 -1.83
C LEU A 64 16.70 10.08 -2.51
N PRO A 65 17.82 9.68 -1.87
CA PRO A 65 19.13 9.65 -2.51
C PRO A 65 19.13 8.81 -3.80
N LYS A 66 20.04 9.15 -4.73
CA LYS A 66 20.20 8.41 -5.99
C LYS A 66 20.44 6.92 -5.74
N ASN A 67 19.80 6.06 -6.56
CA ASN A 67 19.88 4.59 -6.48
C ASN A 67 19.40 4.00 -5.15
N THR A 68 18.50 4.69 -4.46
CA THR A 68 17.84 4.13 -3.29
C THR A 68 16.33 4.10 -3.47
N HIS A 69 15.71 3.15 -2.77
CA HIS A 69 14.31 2.84 -2.94
C HIS A 69 13.57 2.81 -1.59
N PRO A 70 12.27 3.15 -1.61
CA PRO A 70 11.41 3.06 -0.44
C PRO A 70 11.00 1.61 -0.13
N PHE A 71 10.40 1.43 1.04
CA PHE A 71 9.58 0.27 1.37
C PHE A 71 8.09 0.66 1.31
N LEU A 72 7.28 -0.16 0.64
CA LEU A 72 5.84 0.06 0.54
C LEU A 72 5.06 -1.23 0.79
N TYR A 73 4.00 -1.09 1.57
CA TYR A 73 2.93 -2.06 1.73
C TYR A 73 1.61 -1.38 1.40
N LEU A 74 0.95 -1.79 0.33
CA LEU A 74 -0.35 -1.27 -0.08
C LEU A 74 -1.36 -2.41 -0.13
N ARG A 75 -2.56 -2.14 0.37
CA ARG A 75 -3.73 -3.02 0.25
C ARG A 75 -4.86 -2.22 -0.36
N LEU A 76 -5.31 -2.62 -1.54
CA LEU A 76 -6.51 -2.11 -2.19
C LEU A 76 -7.60 -3.16 -2.08
N CYS A 77 -8.80 -2.71 -1.71
CA CYS A 77 -10.02 -3.49 -1.78
C CYS A 77 -11.01 -2.69 -2.61
N TYR A 78 -11.55 -3.28 -3.68
CA TYR A 78 -12.75 -2.70 -4.28
C TYR A 78 -13.94 -2.99 -3.37
N GLN A 79 -14.86 -2.03 -3.32
CA GLN A 79 -16.17 -2.24 -2.72
C GLN A 79 -16.92 -3.18 -3.67
N ASP A 80 -17.08 -4.44 -3.30
CA ASP A 80 -17.89 -5.38 -4.07
C ASP A 80 -19.31 -4.81 -4.21
N LEU A 81 -19.90 -4.85 -5.40
CA LEU A 81 -21.29 -4.41 -5.65
C LEU A 81 -22.32 -5.22 -4.83
N LEU A 82 -21.88 -6.29 -4.16
CA LEU A 82 -22.65 -7.10 -3.20
C LEU A 82 -22.66 -6.55 -1.77
N ALA A 83 -21.92 -5.47 -1.48
CA ALA A 83 -21.90 -4.81 -0.18
C ALA A 83 -23.27 -4.33 0.38
N PRO A 84 -24.34 -4.07 -0.41
CA PRO A 84 -25.65 -3.76 0.16
C PRO A 84 -26.28 -4.89 0.97
N LEU A 85 -25.76 -6.13 0.89
CA LEU A 85 -26.31 -7.30 1.60
C LEU A 85 -25.65 -7.59 2.96
N GLY A 86 -24.92 -6.64 3.53
CA GLY A 86 -24.64 -6.63 4.98
C GLY A 86 -23.71 -7.73 5.50
N ARG A 87 -22.77 -8.24 4.70
CA ARG A 87 -21.72 -9.13 5.21
C ARG A 87 -20.38 -8.40 5.36
N TRP A 88 -20.27 -7.68 6.48
CA TRP A 88 -18.97 -7.53 7.14
C TRP A 88 -18.71 -8.85 7.87
N LEU A 89 -17.81 -9.69 7.36
CA LEU A 89 -17.31 -10.83 8.13
C LEU A 89 -16.40 -10.26 9.23
N ASP A 90 -17.03 -9.89 10.34
CA ASP A 90 -16.37 -9.60 11.59
C ASP A 90 -15.93 -10.95 12.20
N PRO A 91 -14.63 -11.25 12.35
CA PRO A 91 -14.17 -12.56 12.84
C PRO A 91 -14.48 -12.83 14.32
N GLN A 92 -15.10 -11.90 15.04
CA GLN A 92 -15.40 -12.02 16.48
C GLN A 92 -16.87 -12.28 16.82
N GLN A 93 -17.69 -12.76 15.87
CA GLN A 93 -19.08 -13.13 16.12
C GLN A 93 -19.41 -14.57 15.66
N VAL A 94 -18.58 -15.54 16.06
CA VAL A 94 -18.91 -16.98 16.07
C VAL A 94 -18.52 -17.59 17.40
#